data_AF-A0A9X0H6P7-F1
#
_entry.id   AF-A0A9X0H6P7-F1
#
_cell.length_a   1.000
_cell.length_b   1.000
_cell.length_c   1.000
_cell.angle_alpha   90.00
_cell.angle_beta   90.00
_cell.angle_gamma   90.00
#
_symmetry.space_group_name_H-M   'P 1'
#
loop_
_entity.id
_entity.type
_entity.pdbx_description
1 polymer ?
#
loop_
_entity_poly.entity_id
_entity_poly.type
_entity_poly.pdbx_seq_one_letter_code
_entity_poly.pdbx_strand_id
1 'polypeptide(L)'
;MSTNASRKKCILVLCAHQEQAIMDNSHGVQNLVWQTSQVSSKDREQHLKQTPKTVWLTGFSGSGKSTIAFALERALMDLGRLAYTLDGDNVRQGLCRDLGFAAADRSENIRRIAEVARLMNDAGLIVISSFISPYEADREAARSIIGHERFIEVFISTPLETCIQRDPKETLK
;
A
#
# COMPACT_ATOMS: atom_id res chain seq x y z
N MET A 1 2.74 41.68 29.40
CA MET A 1 4.22 41.60 29.53
C MET A 1 4.54 40.19 30.00
N SER A 2 4.92 39.28 29.09
CA SER A 2 6.32 38.84 28.83
C SER A 2 6.97 38.29 30.11
N THR A 3 7.43 37.04 30.24
CA THR A 3 8.33 36.22 29.40
C THR A 3 8.18 34.73 29.80
N ASN A 4 7.86 33.79 28.92
CA ASN A 4 8.74 32.92 28.11
C ASN A 4 9.93 32.21 28.80
N ALA A 5 10.04 30.92 28.44
CA ALA A 5 11.19 30.02 28.43
C ALA A 5 11.65 29.34 29.73
N SER A 6 11.60 27.98 29.76
CA SER A 6 12.82 27.15 29.82
C SER A 6 12.54 25.63 29.79
N ARG A 7 13.02 25.00 28.70
CA ARG A 7 13.66 23.66 28.59
C ARG A 7 12.79 22.39 28.74
N LYS A 8 12.53 21.68 27.63
CA LYS A 8 13.39 20.62 27.05
C LYS A 8 13.73 19.48 28.04
N LYS A 9 13.02 18.36 27.93
CA LYS A 9 13.53 16.98 28.14
C LYS A 9 12.79 16.02 27.19
N CYS A 10 13.04 16.15 25.90
CA CYS A 10 13.09 14.97 25.04
C CYS A 10 14.43 14.31 25.32
N ILE A 11 14.39 13.08 25.81
CA ILE A 11 15.37 11.99 25.68
C ILE A 11 14.84 10.92 26.64
N LEU A 12 14.13 9.93 26.11
CA LEU A 12 14.02 8.63 26.75
C LEU A 12 14.62 7.63 25.78
N VAL A 13 15.93 7.44 25.91
CA VAL A 13 16.62 6.28 25.35
C VAL A 13 16.27 5.11 26.26
N LEU A 14 15.45 4.18 25.76
CA LEU A 14 15.37 2.84 26.29
C LEU A 14 15.76 1.89 25.17
N CYS A 15 17.00 1.44 25.24
CA CYS A 15 17.56 0.38 24.42
C CYS A 15 17.15 -0.94 25.09
N ALA A 16 16.26 -1.70 24.44
CA ALA A 16 15.94 -3.08 24.84
C ALA A 16 16.38 -4.02 23.72
N HIS A 17 16.98 -5.13 24.13
CA HIS A 17 17.81 -6.06 23.36
C HIS A 17 17.19 -6.55 22.05
N GLN A 18 18.03 -6.67 21.01
CA GLN A 18 17.69 -7.36 19.76
C GLN A 18 18.70 -8.46 19.48
N GLU A 19 18.25 -9.71 19.50
CA GLU A 19 18.92 -10.81 18.81
C GLU A 19 18.60 -10.68 17.31
N GLN A 20 19.64 -10.54 16.48
CA GLN A 20 19.51 -10.42 15.03
C GLN A 20 19.66 -11.80 14.39
N ALA A 21 18.64 -12.24 13.66
CA ALA A 21 18.77 -13.29 12.66
C ALA A 21 19.16 -12.63 11.32
N ILE A 22 20.35 -12.97 10.82
CA ILE A 22 20.86 -12.51 9.52
C ILE A 22 20.27 -13.43 8.44
N MET A 23 19.50 -12.88 7.51
CA MET A 23 19.23 -13.53 6.23
C MET A 23 19.87 -12.70 5.11
N ASP A 24 20.74 -13.38 4.36
CA ASP A 24 21.58 -12.84 3.30
C ASP A 24 20.80 -12.78 1.97
N ASN A 25 20.90 -11.67 1.24
CA ASN A 25 20.70 -11.69 -0.20
C ASN A 25 21.43 -10.54 -0.92
N SER A 26 22.12 -10.91 -2.00
CA SER A 26 23.15 -10.16 -2.69
C SER A 26 22.65 -9.13 -3.73
N HIS A 27 23.42 -8.04 -3.80
CA HIS A 27 23.48 -6.98 -4.82
C HIS A 27 22.40 -5.88 -4.78
N GLY A 28 22.70 -4.79 -4.07
CA GLY A 28 22.04 -3.51 -4.34
C GLY A 28 22.02 -2.45 -3.25
N VAL A 29 22.25 -2.76 -1.97
CA VAL A 29 22.51 -1.74 -0.94
C VAL A 29 23.39 -2.34 0.16
N GLN A 30 24.71 -2.23 0.01
CA GLN A 30 25.64 -2.72 1.04
C GLN A 30 25.61 -1.74 2.23
N ASN A 31 25.15 -2.22 3.39
CA ASN A 31 25.00 -1.53 4.68
C ASN A 31 23.62 -0.91 5.01
N LEU A 32 22.52 -1.60 4.73
CA LEU A 32 21.26 -1.31 5.40
C LEU A 32 21.02 -2.26 6.56
N VAL A 33 20.80 -1.70 7.75
CA VAL A 33 20.30 -2.44 8.92
C VAL A 33 18.85 -2.02 9.14
N TRP A 34 17.93 -2.98 9.14
CA TRP A 34 16.54 -2.73 9.50
C TRP A 34 16.46 -2.15 10.91
N GLN A 35 16.00 -0.91 10.99
CA GLN A 35 15.81 -0.25 12.27
C GLN A 35 14.50 -0.74 12.89
N THR A 36 14.56 -1.24 14.11
CA THR A 36 13.36 -1.72 14.79
C THR A 36 12.73 -0.61 15.61
N SER A 37 11.43 -0.44 15.39
CA SER A 37 10.60 0.50 16.15
C SER A 37 10.29 -0.06 17.54
N GLN A 38 10.24 0.81 18.56
CA GLN A 38 9.72 0.46 19.90
C GLN A 38 8.21 0.16 19.91
N VAL A 39 7.51 0.52 18.84
CA VAL A 39 6.09 0.21 18.61
C VAL A 39 6.00 -0.89 17.55
N SER A 40 5.46 -2.04 17.93
CA SER A 40 5.26 -3.20 17.07
C SER A 40 3.98 -3.07 16.21
N SER A 41 3.84 -3.93 15.20
CA SER A 41 2.58 -4.06 14.44
C SER A 41 1.39 -4.38 15.36
N LYS A 42 1.62 -5.24 16.36
CA LYS A 42 0.58 -5.66 17.32
C LYS A 42 0.11 -4.50 18.20
N ASP A 43 1.03 -3.62 18.62
CA ASP A 43 0.66 -2.42 19.40
C ASP A 43 -0.25 -1.51 18.58
N ARG A 44 0.04 -1.34 17.28
CA ARG A 44 -0.79 -0.54 16.36
C ARG A 44 -2.16 -1.19 16.12
N GLU A 45 -2.20 -2.50 15.93
CA GLU A 45 -3.45 -3.27 15.79
C GLU A 45 -4.35 -3.13 17.03
N GLN A 46 -3.76 -3.23 18.23
CA GLN A 46 -4.49 -3.05 19.49
C GLN A 46 -4.98 -1.61 19.66
N HIS A 47 -4.13 -0.63 19.34
CA HIS A 47 -4.46 0.79 19.45
C HIS A 47 -5.60 1.19 18.51
N LEU A 48 -5.52 0.78 17.25
CA LEU A 48 -6.53 1.06 16.22
C LEU A 48 -7.72 0.09 16.28
N LYS A 49 -7.63 -0.96 17.11
CA LYS A 49 -8.61 -2.04 17.24
C LYS A 49 -8.95 -2.71 15.90
N GLN A 50 -8.02 -2.75 14.95
CA GLN A 50 -8.22 -3.29 13.60
C GLN A 50 -7.01 -4.10 13.16
N THR A 51 -7.22 -5.05 12.25
CA THR A 51 -6.12 -5.79 11.61
C THR A 51 -5.81 -5.17 10.26
N PRO A 52 -4.57 -4.73 10.00
CA PRO A 52 -4.19 -4.20 8.71
C PRO A 52 -4.28 -5.28 7.63
N LYS A 53 -4.83 -4.91 6.48
CA LYS A 53 -4.93 -5.73 5.27
C LYS A 53 -4.80 -4.84 4.05
N THR A 54 -4.36 -5.42 2.93
CA THR A 54 -4.46 -4.79 1.62
C THR A 54 -5.49 -5.54 0.79
N VAL A 55 -6.55 -4.84 0.41
CA VAL A 55 -7.53 -5.30 -0.58
C VAL A 55 -7.04 -4.86 -1.95
N TRP A 56 -6.61 -5.82 -2.77
CA TRP A 56 -6.04 -5.59 -4.09
C TRP A 56 -7.08 -5.84 -5.18
N LEU A 57 -7.66 -4.76 -5.69
CA LEU A 57 -8.61 -4.81 -6.79
C LEU A 57 -7.87 -4.86 -8.13
N THR A 58 -8.12 -5.91 -8.90
CA THR A 58 -7.57 -6.11 -10.25
C THR A 58 -8.68 -6.26 -11.28
N GLY A 59 -8.44 -5.86 -12.54
CA GLY A 59 -9.43 -5.91 -13.63
C GLY A 59 -9.26 -4.81 -14.67
N PHE A 60 -9.99 -4.91 -15.79
CA PHE A 60 -9.87 -4.00 -16.94
C PHE A 60 -10.17 -2.53 -16.60
N SER A 61 -9.63 -1.59 -17.38
CA SER A 61 -10.10 -0.20 -17.32
C SER A 61 -11.63 -0.15 -17.50
N GLY A 62 -12.34 0.79 -16.88
CA GLY A 62 -13.81 0.86 -16.95
C GLY A 62 -14.58 -0.23 -16.18
N SER A 63 -13.91 -1.20 -15.54
CA SER A 63 -14.59 -2.25 -14.75
C SER A 63 -15.19 -1.78 -13.42
N GLY A 64 -14.90 -0.55 -12.99
CA GLY A 64 -15.44 0.03 -11.75
C GLY A 64 -14.55 -0.13 -10.51
N LYS A 65 -13.28 -0.53 -10.66
CA LYS A 65 -12.33 -0.68 -9.53
C LYS A 65 -12.28 0.54 -8.61
N SER A 66 -12.02 1.73 -9.15
CA SER A 66 -11.91 2.96 -8.34
C SER A 66 -13.24 3.33 -7.67
N THR A 67 -14.37 3.14 -8.37
CA THR A 67 -15.71 3.33 -7.79
C THR A 67 -15.94 2.43 -6.57
N ILE A 68 -15.62 1.15 -6.70
CA ILE A 68 -15.72 0.19 -5.59
C ILE A 68 -14.73 0.54 -4.47
N ALA A 69 -13.50 0.93 -4.82
CA ALA A 69 -12.46 1.27 -3.85
C ALA A 69 -12.87 2.44 -2.95
N PHE A 70 -13.32 3.56 -3.54
CA PHE A 70 -13.75 4.72 -2.77
C PHE A 70 -15.02 4.46 -1.96
N ALA A 71 -15.96 3.66 -2.48
CA ALA A 71 -17.15 3.26 -1.73
C ALA A 71 -16.79 2.37 -0.53
N LEU A 72 -15.85 1.42 -0.71
CA LEU A 72 -15.34 0.56 0.35
C LEU A 72 -14.59 1.36 1.42
N GLU A 73 -13.75 2.31 1.00
CA GLU A 73 -13.05 3.22 1.91
C GLU A 73 -14.04 4.00 2.78
N ARG A 74 -15.06 4.63 2.18
CA ARG A 74 -16.13 5.33 2.92
C ARG A 74 -16.82 4.40 3.92
N ALA A 75 -17.23 3.20 3.48
CA ALA A 75 -17.90 2.24 4.34
C ALA A 75 -17.04 1.78 5.53
N LEU A 76 -15.74 1.56 5.32
CA LEU A 76 -14.81 1.22 6.39
C LEU A 76 -14.63 2.38 7.39
N MET A 77 -14.49 3.61 6.88
CA MET A 77 -14.38 4.81 7.71
C MET A 77 -15.65 5.04 8.54
N ASP A 78 -16.84 4.78 7.98
CA ASP A 78 -18.12 4.83 8.72
C ASP A 78 -18.20 3.80 9.84
N LEU A 79 -17.52 2.66 9.69
CA LEU A 79 -17.39 1.63 10.73
C LEU A 79 -16.26 1.91 11.72
N GLY A 80 -15.64 3.10 11.66
CA GLY A 80 -14.51 3.47 12.52
C GLY A 80 -13.22 2.72 12.21
N ARG A 81 -13.07 2.20 10.99
CA ARG A 81 -11.84 1.54 10.51
C ARG A 81 -11.03 2.53 9.68
N LEU A 82 -9.76 2.71 10.01
CA LEU A 82 -8.86 3.53 9.22
C LEU A 82 -8.49 2.80 7.93
N ALA A 83 -8.98 3.33 6.82
CA ALA A 83 -8.72 2.83 5.48
C ALA A 83 -8.14 3.94 4.58
N TYR A 84 -7.38 3.54 3.56
CA TYR A 84 -6.88 4.46 2.54
C TYR A 84 -6.85 3.81 1.16
N THR A 85 -7.31 4.54 0.14
CA THR A 85 -7.28 4.09 -1.26
C THR A 85 -6.01 4.54 -2.00
N LEU A 86 -5.23 3.56 -2.49
CA LEU A 86 -4.19 3.77 -3.49
C LEU A 86 -4.77 3.53 -4.88
N ASP A 87 -5.01 4.63 -5.62
CA ASP A 87 -5.56 4.58 -6.98
C ASP A 87 -4.48 4.81 -8.05
N GLY A 88 -4.62 4.10 -9.18
CA GLY A 88 -3.77 4.18 -10.36
C GLY A 88 -3.47 5.60 -10.85
N ASP A 89 -4.48 6.46 -10.92
CA ASP A 89 -4.31 7.82 -11.42
C ASP A 89 -3.63 8.71 -10.37
N ASN A 90 -4.05 8.61 -9.11
CA ASN A 90 -3.51 9.42 -8.02
C ASN A 90 -2.03 9.14 -7.79
N VAL A 91 -1.65 7.86 -7.78
CA VAL A 91 -0.24 7.45 -7.59
C VAL A 91 0.63 7.93 -8.76
N ARG A 92 0.11 7.92 -9.99
CA ARG A 92 0.82 8.39 -11.19
C ARG A 92 0.95 9.91 -11.27
N GLN A 93 0.15 10.68 -10.54
CA GLN A 93 0.37 12.13 -10.41
C GLN A 93 1.52 12.48 -9.46
N GLY A 94 1.92 11.56 -8.59
CA GLY A 94 2.95 11.78 -7.56
C GLY A 94 4.06 10.73 -7.59
N LEU A 95 3.92 9.70 -6.74
CA LEU A 95 4.93 8.67 -6.48
C LEU A 95 5.48 7.99 -7.76
N CYS A 96 4.63 7.82 -8.77
CA CYS A 96 4.96 7.13 -10.02
C CYS A 96 4.90 8.05 -11.24
N ARG A 97 5.08 9.37 -11.06
CA ARG A 97 5.04 10.36 -12.15
C ARG A 97 6.15 10.20 -13.19
N ASP A 98 7.24 9.55 -12.81
CA ASP A 98 8.40 9.24 -13.65
C ASP A 98 8.18 7.99 -14.54
N LEU A 99 7.13 7.20 -14.28
CA LEU A 99 6.87 5.95 -14.97
C LEU A 99 5.88 6.12 -16.13
N GLY A 100 6.26 5.63 -17.31
CA GLY A 100 5.39 5.55 -18.47
C GLY A 100 4.40 4.38 -18.41
N PHE A 101 4.00 3.90 -19.59
CA PHE A 101 3.01 2.82 -19.75
C PHE A 101 3.59 1.56 -20.43
N ALA A 102 4.92 1.50 -20.61
CA ALA A 102 5.61 0.31 -21.05
C ALA A 102 5.46 -0.83 -20.01
N ALA A 103 5.68 -2.08 -20.43
CA ALA A 103 5.53 -3.23 -19.54
C ALA A 103 6.42 -3.12 -18.28
N ALA A 104 7.71 -2.75 -18.45
CA ALA A 104 8.64 -2.57 -17.32
C ALA A 104 8.17 -1.47 -16.35
N ASP A 105 7.70 -0.33 -16.87
CA ASP A 105 7.17 0.77 -16.06
C ASP A 105 5.89 0.38 -15.31
N ARG A 106 5.06 -0.50 -15.91
CA ARG A 106 3.88 -1.05 -15.24
C ARG A 106 4.28 -1.97 -14.09
N SER A 107 5.23 -2.88 -14.29
CA SER A 107 5.74 -3.75 -13.24
C SER A 107 6.39 -2.94 -12.11
N GLU A 108 7.22 -1.95 -12.42
CA GLU A 108 7.82 -1.07 -11.40
C GLU A 108 6.77 -0.25 -10.65
N ASN A 109 5.73 0.23 -11.34
CA ASN A 109 4.61 0.89 -10.69
C ASN A 109 3.95 -0.04 -9.66
N ILE A 110 3.61 -1.28 -10.04
CA ILE A 110 3.01 -2.27 -9.12
C ILE A 110 3.95 -2.57 -7.94
N ARG A 111 5.26 -2.72 -8.18
CA ARG A 111 6.25 -2.94 -7.11
C ARG A 111 6.28 -1.79 -6.11
N ARG A 112 6.32 -0.52 -6.58
CA ARG A 112 6.29 0.67 -5.70
C ARG A 112 5.02 0.73 -4.86
N ILE A 113 3.88 0.45 -5.47
CA ILE A 113 2.58 0.44 -4.78
C ILE A 113 2.56 -0.65 -3.70
N ALA A 114 3.07 -1.85 -4.01
CA ALA A 114 3.13 -2.94 -3.05
C ALA A 114 3.96 -2.57 -1.80
N GLU A 115 5.11 -1.91 -1.99
CA GLU A 115 5.92 -1.41 -0.87
C GLU A 115 5.19 -0.36 -0.04
N VAL A 116 4.48 0.58 -0.70
CA VAL A 116 3.67 1.57 0.02
C VAL A 116 2.54 0.90 0.80
N ALA A 117 1.83 -0.04 0.19
CA ALA A 117 0.77 -0.79 0.84
C ALA A 117 1.29 -1.58 2.06
N ARG A 118 2.47 -2.20 1.93
CA ARG A 118 3.18 -2.87 3.04
C ARG A 118 3.47 -1.91 4.19
N LEU A 119 4.07 -0.74 3.91
CA LEU A 119 4.37 0.27 4.92
C LEU A 119 3.10 0.82 5.60
N MET A 120 2.01 0.98 4.85
CA MET A 120 0.73 1.41 5.40
C MET A 120 0.07 0.34 6.25
N ASN A 121 0.18 -0.94 5.86
CA ASN A 121 -0.21 -2.06 6.71
C ASN A 121 0.62 -2.13 7.98
N ASP A 122 1.94 -1.89 7.91
CA ASP A 122 2.81 -1.78 9.10
C ASP A 122 2.41 -0.60 10.01
N ALA A 123 1.85 0.47 9.44
CA ALA A 123 1.25 1.56 10.21
C ALA A 123 -0.13 1.23 10.81
N GLY A 124 -0.70 0.06 10.50
CA GLY A 124 -1.97 -0.44 11.02
C GLY A 124 -3.19 -0.16 10.15
N LEU A 125 -3.02 0.40 8.94
CA LEU A 125 -4.12 0.78 8.06
C LEU A 125 -4.63 -0.39 7.22
N ILE A 126 -5.91 -0.31 6.86
CA ILE A 126 -6.48 -1.10 5.75
C ILE A 126 -6.21 -0.34 4.46
N VAL A 127 -5.55 -0.96 3.50
CA VAL A 127 -5.22 -0.35 2.21
C VAL A 127 -6.12 -0.93 1.14
N ILE A 128 -6.65 -0.10 0.25
CA ILE A 128 -7.44 -0.53 -0.90
C ILE A 128 -6.68 -0.10 -2.15
N SER A 129 -6.20 -1.05 -2.93
CA SER A 129 -5.40 -0.80 -4.13
C SER A 129 -6.24 -1.02 -5.37
N SER A 130 -6.45 0.00 -6.20
CA SER A 130 -7.26 -0.07 -7.44
C SER A 130 -6.40 0.07 -8.69
N PHE A 131 -5.85 -1.05 -9.19
CA PHE A 131 -4.95 -1.07 -10.33
C PHE A 131 -5.40 -2.06 -11.41
N ILE A 132 -5.01 -1.86 -12.66
CA ILE A 132 -5.29 -2.85 -13.71
C ILE A 132 -4.51 -4.15 -13.42
N SER A 133 -3.24 -4.02 -13.00
CA SER A 133 -2.34 -5.13 -12.63
C SER A 133 -2.54 -6.41 -13.47
N PRO A 134 -2.39 -6.31 -14.80
CA PRO A 134 -2.82 -7.37 -15.71
C PRO A 134 -1.97 -8.63 -15.60
N TYR A 135 -0.69 -8.48 -15.25
CA TYR A 135 0.26 -9.57 -15.17
C TYR A 135 0.17 -10.27 -13.81
N GLU A 136 -0.05 -11.59 -13.84
CA GLU A 136 -0.12 -12.40 -12.62
C GLU A 136 1.19 -12.39 -11.83
N ALA A 137 2.33 -12.39 -12.52
CA ALA A 137 3.65 -12.31 -11.88
C ALA A 137 3.82 -11.04 -11.02
N ASP A 138 3.30 -9.90 -11.49
CA ASP A 138 3.35 -8.65 -10.73
C ASP A 138 2.42 -8.71 -9.50
N ARG A 139 1.25 -9.35 -9.61
CA ARG A 139 0.32 -9.53 -8.48
C ARG A 139 0.88 -10.47 -7.44
N GLU A 140 1.54 -11.55 -7.85
CA GLU A 140 2.21 -12.47 -6.93
C GLU A 140 3.41 -11.80 -6.26
N ALA A 141 4.22 -11.03 -7.00
CA ALA A 141 5.30 -10.23 -6.41
C ALA A 141 4.76 -9.22 -5.38
N ALA A 142 3.65 -8.53 -5.69
CA ALA A 142 2.99 -7.63 -4.75
C ALA A 142 2.50 -8.36 -3.49
N ARG A 143 1.92 -9.55 -3.65
CA ARG A 143 1.49 -10.42 -2.55
C ARG A 143 2.66 -10.82 -1.66
N SER A 144 3.81 -11.20 -2.24
CA SER A 144 5.01 -11.53 -1.47
C SER A 144 5.58 -10.32 -0.72
N ILE A 145 5.58 -9.13 -1.33
CA ILE A 145 6.03 -7.88 -0.68
C ILE A 145 5.11 -7.54 0.51
N ILE A 146 3.79 -7.57 0.30
CA ILE A 146 2.81 -7.16 1.31
C ILE A 146 2.69 -8.18 2.45
N GLY A 147 2.94 -9.46 2.16
CA GLY A 147 2.69 -10.59 3.05
C GLY A 147 1.40 -11.31 2.66
N HIS A 148 1.50 -12.63 2.46
CA HIS A 148 0.40 -13.46 1.99
C HIS A 148 -0.83 -13.38 2.91
N GLU A 149 -0.61 -13.27 4.21
CA GLU A 149 -1.66 -13.15 5.20
C GLU A 149 -2.35 -11.79 5.18
N ARG A 150 -1.70 -10.75 4.66
CA ARG A 150 -2.23 -9.38 4.59
C ARG A 150 -2.87 -9.06 3.24
N PHE A 151 -2.59 -9.84 2.20
CA PHE A 151 -3.03 -9.59 0.83
C PHE A 151 -4.35 -10.30 0.49
N ILE A 152 -5.35 -9.52 0.08
CA ILE A 152 -6.66 -10.03 -0.37
C ILE A 152 -6.86 -9.61 -1.82
N GLU A 153 -6.71 -10.54 -2.76
CA GLU A 153 -6.95 -10.28 -4.18
C GLU A 153 -8.44 -10.34 -4.51
N VAL A 154 -8.93 -9.33 -5.22
CA VAL A 154 -10.32 -9.26 -5.68
C VAL A 154 -10.36 -8.93 -7.16
N PHE A 155 -10.85 -9.88 -7.97
CA PHE A 155 -11.04 -9.65 -9.40
C PHE A 155 -12.39 -8.98 -9.67
N ILE A 156 -12.33 -7.76 -10.21
CA ILE A 156 -13.51 -7.02 -10.66
C ILE A 156 -13.87 -7.49 -12.07
N SER A 157 -14.63 -8.59 -12.11
CA SER A 157 -15.04 -9.28 -13.33
C SER A 157 -16.21 -8.58 -14.01
N THR A 158 -15.91 -7.61 -14.88
CA THR A 158 -16.89 -6.96 -15.77
C THR A 158 -16.62 -7.38 -17.21
N PRO A 159 -17.65 -7.72 -18.02
CA PRO A 159 -17.47 -8.05 -19.43
C PRO A 159 -16.67 -7.00 -20.20
N LEU A 160 -15.83 -7.43 -21.15
CA LEU A 160 -14.94 -6.55 -21.89
C LEU A 160 -15.71 -5.49 -22.69
N GLU A 161 -16.82 -5.88 -23.33
CA GLU A 161 -17.65 -4.96 -24.11
C GLU A 161 -18.19 -3.82 -23.24
N THR A 162 -18.60 -4.15 -22.00
CA THR A 162 -19.05 -3.15 -21.03
C THR A 162 -17.91 -2.26 -20.57
N CYS A 163 -16.72 -2.82 -20.38
CA CYS A 163 -15.52 -2.05 -20.02
C CYS A 163 -15.16 -1.05 -21.13
N ILE A 164 -15.14 -1.47 -22.40
CA ILE A 164 -14.87 -0.60 -23.56
C ILE A 164 -15.90 0.54 -23.64
N GLN A 165 -17.19 0.24 -23.48
CA GLN A 165 -18.25 1.26 -23.49
C GLN A 165 -18.09 2.30 -22.37
N ARG A 166 -17.46 1.91 -21.25
CA ARG A 166 -17.27 2.74 -20.06
C ARG A 166 -15.86 3.29 -19.92
N ASP A 167 -14.95 3.07 -20.88
CA ASP A 167 -13.55 3.46 -20.74
C ASP A 167 -13.32 4.88 -21.31
N PRO A 168 -13.40 5.95 -20.48
CA PRO A 168 -13.21 7.31 -20.96
C PRO A 168 -11.79 7.58 -21.46
N LYS A 169 -10.84 6.67 -21.19
CA LYS A 169 -9.42 6.81 -21.53
C LYS A 169 -9.03 6.06 -22.79
N GLU A 170 -9.94 5.29 -23.38
CA GLU A 170 -9.71 4.49 -24.59
C GLU A 170 -8.50 3.55 -24.51
N THR A 171 -8.16 3.08 -23.29
CA THR A 171 -7.05 2.18 -23.01
C THR A 171 -7.29 0.73 -23.45
N LEU A 172 -8.51 0.42 -23.90
CA LEU A 172 -8.95 -0.90 -24.33
C LEU A 172 -9.28 -0.98 -25.83
N LYS A 173 -8.95 0.05 -26.62
CA LYS A 173 -9.11 0.06 -28.08
C LYS A 173 -7.88 -0.45 -28.80
#